data_AF-A0A968C6M3-F1
#
_entry.id   AF-A0A968C6M3-F1
#
_cell.length_a   1.000
_cell.length_b   1.000
_cell.length_c   1.000
_cell.angle_alpha   90.00
_cell.angle_beta   90.00
_cell.angle_gamma   90.00
#
_symmetry.space_group_name_H-M   'P 1'
#
loop_
_entity.id
_entity.type
_entity.pdbx_description
1 polymer ?
#
loop_
_entity_poly.entity_id
_entity_poly.type
_entity_poly.pdbx_seq_one_letter_code
_entity_poly.pdbx_strand_id
1 'polypeptide(L)' 'DWNLYLFHFTDGENYSRQDTEKCMDMLEQKLLPALNLFGYGQVESYGTSGDFYDALRSRFKEDEKVALSRIPDRD' A
#
# COMPACT_ATOMS: atom_id res chain seq x y z
N ASP A 1 -19.34 -9.61 -14.19
CA ASP A 1 -18.38 -8.68 -13.57
C ASP A 1 -18.59 -8.60 -12.08
N TRP A 2 -17.50 -8.52 -11.32
CA TRP A 2 -17.48 -8.39 -9.86
C TRP A 2 -16.82 -7.09 -9.48
N ASN A 3 -17.27 -6.47 -8.40
CA ASN A 3 -16.52 -5.38 -7.79
C ASN A 3 -15.49 -5.96 -6.83
N LEU A 4 -14.21 -5.68 -7.07
CA LEU A 4 -13.09 -6.20 -6.29
C LEU A 4 -12.42 -5.09 -5.49
N TYR A 5 -12.27 -5.32 -4.19
CA TYR A 5 -11.69 -4.39 -3.24
C TYR A 5 -10.61 -5.12 -2.45
N LEU A 6 -9.39 -4.61 -2.48
CA LEU A 6 -8.27 -5.17 -1.72
C LEU A 6 -7.90 -4.22 -0.58
N PHE A 7 -7.80 -4.75 0.63
CA PHE A 7 -7.33 -4.00 1.79
C PHE A 7 -6.08 -4.66 2.37
N HIS A 8 -5.02 -3.89 2.55
CA HIS A 8 -3.73 -4.35 3.03
C HIS A 8 -3.30 -3.52 4.24
N PHE A 9 -3.00 -4.19 5.35
CA PHE A 9 -2.57 -3.56 6.59
C PHE A 9 -1.25 -4.19 7.04
N THR A 10 -0.22 -3.36 7.21
CA THR A 10 1.11 -3.75 7.68
C THR A 10 1.77 -2.58 8.40
N ASP A 11 2.90 -2.83 9.06
CA ASP A 11 3.79 -1.78 9.58
C ASP A 11 4.60 -1.06 8.49
N GLY A 12 4.43 -1.46 7.24
CA GLY A 12 5.08 -0.88 6.07
C GLY A 12 6.51 -1.35 5.86
N GLU A 13 7.02 -2.28 6.68
CA GLU A 13 8.38 -2.80 6.55
C GLU A 13 8.46 -3.84 5.43
N ASN A 14 9.40 -3.61 4.50
CA ASN A 14 9.79 -4.59 3.48
C ASN A 14 11.22 -5.04 3.75
N TYR A 15 11.52 -6.29 3.38
CA TYR A 15 12.85 -6.89 3.62
C TYR A 15 13.98 -6.12 2.90
N SER A 16 13.71 -5.54 1.73
CA SER A 16 14.65 -4.71 0.99
C SER A 16 13.94 -3.68 0.10
N ARG A 17 14.67 -2.65 -0.36
CA ARG A 17 14.16 -1.70 -1.36
C ARG A 17 13.76 -2.36 -2.68
N GLN A 18 14.41 -3.46 -3.05
CA GLN A 18 14.05 -4.19 -4.27
C GLN A 18 12.67 -4.83 -4.15
N ASP A 19 12.27 -5.22 -2.94
CA ASP A 19 10.94 -5.76 -2.68
C ASP A 19 9.87 -4.67 -2.81
N THR A 20 10.14 -3.44 -2.33
CA THR A 20 9.23 -2.29 -2.51
C THR A 20 8.94 -2.04 -3.98
N GLU A 21 9.97 -1.93 -4.83
CA GLU A 21 9.79 -1.71 -6.28
C GLU A 21 9.01 -2.85 -6.94
N LYS A 22 9.33 -4.10 -6.60
CA LYS A 22 8.61 -5.27 -7.12
C LYS A 22 7.13 -5.25 -6.73
N CYS A 23 6.82 -4.84 -5.50
CA CYS A 23 5.44 -4.68 -5.05
C CYS A 23 4.71 -3.57 -5.82
N MET A 24 5.37 -2.43 -6.09
CA MET A 24 4.78 -1.34 -6.90
C MET A 24 4.44 -1.85 -8.31
N ASP A 25 5.37 -2.55 -8.95
CA ASP A 25 5.18 -3.08 -10.31
C ASP A 25 4.03 -4.10 -10.36
N MET A 26 3.95 -4.99 -9.37
CA MET A 26 2.85 -5.96 -9.28
C MET A 26 1.49 -5.30 -9.03
N LEU A 27 1.45 -4.30 -8.15
CA LEU A 27 0.24 -3.55 -7.84
C LEU A 27 -0.27 -2.83 -9.10
N GLU A 28 0.61 -2.10 -9.79
CA GLU A 28 0.26 -1.35 -11.00
C GLU A 28 -0.13 -2.25 -12.17
N GLN A 29 0.68 -3.26 -12.48
CA GLN A 29 0.54 -4.01 -13.73
C GLN A 29 -0.49 -5.14 -13.63
N LYS A 30 -0.77 -5.64 -12.42
CA LYS A 30 -1.61 -6.84 -12.23
C LYS A 30 -2.84 -6.60 -11.40
N LEU A 31 -2.73 -5.87 -10.30
CA LEU A 31 -3.83 -5.76 -9.33
C LEU A 31 -4.76 -4.60 -9.67
N LEU A 32 -4.26 -3.36 -9.78
CA LEU A 32 -5.07 -2.17 -10.07
C LEU A 32 -5.94 -2.26 -11.35
N PRO A 33 -5.53 -2.95 -12.43
CA PRO A 33 -6.40 -3.16 -13.59
C PRO A 33 -7.64 -3.98 -13.29
N ALA A 34 -7.57 -4.92 -12.34
CA ALA A 34 -8.67 -5.80 -11.94
C ALA A 34 -9.48 -5.26 -10.75
N LEU A 35 -8.90 -4.36 -9.95
CA LEU A 35 -9.53 -3.80 -8.76
C LEU A 35 -10.37 -2.56 -9.07
N ASN A 36 -11.44 -2.40 -8.30
CA ASN A 36 -12.20 -1.16 -8.18
C ASN A 36 -11.58 -0.23 -7.13
N LEU A 37 -10.93 -0.80 -6.10
CA LEU A 37 -10.22 -0.07 -5.05
C LEU A 37 -9.10 -0.92 -4.46
N PHE A 38 -7.98 -0.26 -4.17
CA PHE A 38 -6.91 -0.73 -3.31
C PHE A 38 -6.79 0.20 -2.11
N GLY A 39 -7.09 -0.32 -0.92
CA GLY A 39 -6.89 0.34 0.36
C GLY A 39 -5.61 -0.13 1.03
N TYR A 40 -4.75 0.79 1.42
CA TYR A 40 -3.57 0.50 2.23
C TYR A 40 -3.59 1.29 3.54
N GLY A 41 -3.51 0.58 4.66
CA GLY A 41 -3.41 1.16 6.00
C GLY A 41 -2.07 0.81 6.63
N GLN A 42 -1.16 1.78 6.77
CA GLN A 42 0.08 1.54 7.48
C GLN A 42 -0.15 1.69 8.98
N VAL A 43 -0.02 0.59 9.70
CA VAL A 43 -0.09 0.54 11.17
C VAL A 43 1.24 1.02 11.72
N GLU A 44 1.24 2.07 12.52
CA GLU A 44 2.46 2.53 13.17
C GLU A 44 2.94 1.45 14.17
N SER A 45 4.24 1.24 14.22
CA SER A 45 4.87 0.29 15.14
C SER A 45 5.97 1.01 15.92
N TYR A 46 6.15 0.61 17.18
CA TYR A 46 7.14 1.21 18.07
C TYR A 46 8.58 1.08 17.51
N GLY A 47 9.10 2.21 17.02
CA GLY A 47 10.52 2.38 16.70
C GLY A 47 10.93 2.05 15.27
N THR A 48 10.10 1.40 14.45
CA THR A 48 10.41 1.07 13.04
C THR A 48 9.16 0.91 12.19
N SER A 49 8.67 2.00 11.59
CA SER A 49 7.65 1.92 10.54
C SER A 49 8.30 2.08 9.18
N GLY A 50 7.96 1.20 8.24
CA GLY A 50 8.64 1.15 6.95
C GLY A 50 8.19 2.24 5.99
N ASP A 51 8.86 2.33 4.85
CA ASP A 51 8.70 3.40 3.85
C ASP A 51 7.61 3.12 2.81
N PHE A 52 6.90 2.00 2.93
CA PHE A 52 5.97 1.53 1.90
C PHE A 52 4.79 2.47 1.67
N TYR A 53 4.23 3.10 2.71
CA TYR A 53 3.20 4.13 2.55
C TYR A 53 3.68 5.28 1.67
N ASP A 54 4.89 5.78 1.90
CA ASP A 54 5.42 6.92 1.16
C ASP A 54 5.77 6.54 -0.28
N ALA A 55 6.23 5.30 -0.50
CA ALA A 55 6.41 4.74 -1.83
C ALA A 55 5.08 4.67 -2.60
N LEU A 56 4.02 4.12 -2.00
CA LEU A 56 2.68 4.08 -2.60
C LEU A 56 2.16 5.48 -2.91
N ARG A 57 2.28 6.40 -1.95
CA ARG A 57 1.82 7.79 -2.10
C ARG A 57 2.54 8.53 -3.21
N SER A 58 3.84 8.29 -3.36
CA SER A 58 4.64 8.88 -4.44
C SER A 58 4.24 8.30 -5.79
N ARG A 59 4.10 6.97 -5.88
CA ARG A 59 3.85 6.23 -7.13
C ARG A 59 2.44 6.41 -7.68
N PHE A 60 1.44 6.46 -6.80
CA PHE A 60 0.01 6.41 -7.17
C PHE A 60 -0.77 7.65 -6.72
N LYS A 61 -0.09 8.79 -6.60
CA LYS A 61 -0.66 10.04 -6.06
C LYS A 61 -1.99 10.47 -6.69
N GLU A 62 -2.14 10.24 -7.99
CA GLU A 62 -3.30 10.68 -8.78
C GLU A 62 -4.22 9.51 -9.18
N ASP A 63 -3.98 8.29 -8.67
CA ASP A 63 -4.82 7.12 -8.98
C ASP A 63 -6.00 7.06 -8.00
N GLU A 64 -7.20 7.35 -8.51
CA GLU A 64 -8.44 7.36 -7.72
C GLU A 64 -8.82 5.99 -7.14
N LYS A 65 -8.23 4.90 -7.66
CA LYS A 65 -8.44 3.55 -7.11
C LYS A 65 -7.57 3.30 -5.87
N VAL A 66 -6.67 4.19 -5.49
CA VAL A 66 -5.74 3.99 -4.37
C VAL A 66 -6.14 4.88 -3.19
N ALA A 67 -6.49 4.25 -2.08
CA ALA A 67 -6.79 4.92 -0.81
C ALA A 67 -5.73 4.56 0.23
N LEU A 68 -5.07 5.57 0.79
CA LEU A 68 -3.99 5.38 1.76
C LEU A 68 -4.37 5.97 3.11
N SER A 69 -4.06 5.27 4.19
CA SER A 69 -4.24 5.74 5.56
C SER A 69 -3.04 5.36 6.44
N ARG A 70 -2.70 6.22 7.40
CA ARG A 70 -1.82 5.87 8.53
C ARG A 70 -2.71 5.57 9.73
N ILE A 71 -2.44 4.46 10.40
CA ILE A 71 -3.21 3.95 11.53
C ILE A 71 -2.28 4.01 12.73
N PRO A 72 -2.50 4.96 13.67
CA PRO A 72 -1.70 5.04 14.88
C PRO A 72 -1.73 3.72 15.65
N ASP A 73 -0.61 3.36 16.30
CA ASP A 73 -0.60 2.24 17.23
C ASP A 73 -1.57 2.49 18.39
N ARG A 74 -2.08 1.43 19.00
CA ARG A 74 -2.98 1.52 20.15
C ARG A 74 -2.20 1.84 21.42
N ASP A 75 -2.06 3.14 21.69
CA ASP A 75 -2.00 3.72 23.03
C ASP A 75 -3.33 4.39 23.40
#